data_AF-A0A2G5B7G6-F1
#
_entry.id   AF-A0A2G5B7G6-F1
#
_cell.length_a   1.000
_cell.length_b   1.000
_cell.length_c   1.000
_cell.angle_alpha   90.00
_cell.angle_beta   90.00
_cell.angle_gamma   90.00
#
_symmetry.space_group_name_H-M   'P 1'
#
loop_
_entity.id
_entity.type
_entity.pdbx_description
1 polymer ?
#
loop_
_entity_poly.entity_id
_entity_poly.type
_entity_poly.pdbx_seq_one_letter_code
_entity_poly.pdbx_strand_id
1 'polypeptide(L)'
;MDELSATGAGTHVDRVTQLQDSADEQCKMLFSSLHYLHKKAGMVQVSPEIPITQQNEGADSASEFSLRTKEIATDICRQAKKIDALIESLPGVAVSENEQMREFDKLNQENEVATQELHEADQRARALLDCLSKAMRDIADNSGKA
;
A
#
# COMPACT_ATOMS: atom_id res chain seq x y z
N MET A 1 -8.73 23.89 -8.32
CA MET A 1 -9.14 22.47 -8.35
C MET A 1 -7.85 21.67 -8.49
N ASP A 2 -7.08 21.60 -7.42
CA ASP A 2 -5.84 20.80 -7.37
C ASP A 2 -5.61 20.45 -5.90
N GLU A 3 -6.38 19.48 -5.43
CA GLU A 3 -6.40 18.98 -4.05
C GLU A 3 -5.90 17.52 -4.00
N LEU A 4 -4.94 17.17 -4.88
CA LEU A 4 -4.57 15.77 -5.15
C LEU A 4 -3.10 15.40 -4.88
N SER A 5 -2.25 16.32 -4.42
CA SER A 5 -0.80 16.03 -4.29
C SER A 5 -0.34 15.60 -2.89
N ALA A 6 -1.18 15.68 -1.85
CA ALA A 6 -0.75 15.41 -0.47
C ALA A 6 -0.83 13.92 -0.04
N THR A 7 -1.33 13.02 -0.89
CA THR A 7 -1.60 11.60 -0.52
C THR A 7 -0.44 10.63 -0.79
N GLY A 8 0.67 11.10 -1.38
CA GLY A 8 1.75 10.23 -1.88
C GLY A 8 2.72 9.67 -0.82
N ALA A 9 2.99 10.40 0.26
CA ALA A 9 4.00 9.98 1.24
C ALA A 9 3.50 8.87 2.18
N GLY A 10 2.23 8.92 2.59
CA GLY A 10 1.61 7.88 3.43
C GLY A 10 1.34 6.56 2.69
N THR A 11 1.18 6.61 1.36
CA THR A 11 1.02 5.42 0.53
C THR A 11 2.35 4.71 0.26
N HIS A 12 3.50 5.40 0.30
CA HIS A 12 4.81 4.80 0.03
C HIS A 12 5.22 3.74 1.07
N VAL A 13 5.17 4.11 2.36
CA VAL A 13 5.46 3.21 3.48
C VAL A 13 4.47 2.05 3.54
N ASP A 14 3.21 2.31 3.18
CA ASP A 14 2.17 1.28 3.09
C ASP A 14 2.48 0.27 1.97
N ARG A 15 2.95 0.71 0.80
CA ARG A 15 3.33 -0.19 -0.31
C ARG A 15 4.53 -1.09 0.01
N VAL A 16 5.56 -0.56 0.67
CA VAL A 16 6.71 -1.36 1.11
C VAL A 16 6.27 -2.39 2.14
N THR A 17 5.41 -2.01 3.09
CA THR A 17 4.85 -2.93 4.08
C THR A 17 3.99 -4.01 3.42
N GLN A 18 3.13 -3.64 2.47
CA GLN A 18 2.32 -4.59 1.66
C GLN A 18 3.18 -5.58 0.87
N LEU A 19 4.34 -5.13 0.36
CA LEU A 19 5.27 -6.00 -0.35
C LEU A 19 5.91 -7.01 0.62
N GLN A 20 6.33 -6.57 1.80
CA GLN A 20 6.86 -7.45 2.84
C GLN A 20 5.83 -8.49 3.26
N ASP A 21 4.59 -8.07 3.55
CA ASP A 21 3.50 -8.99 3.91
C ASP A 21 3.21 -10.00 2.78
N SER A 22 3.22 -9.54 1.53
CA SER A 22 2.98 -10.42 0.37
C SER A 22 4.10 -11.43 0.15
N ALA A 23 5.34 -11.07 0.45
CA ALA A 23 6.49 -11.98 0.41
C ALA A 23 6.44 -13.01 1.54
N ASP A 24 6.11 -12.59 2.76
CA ASP A 24 5.91 -13.49 3.90
C ASP A 24 4.77 -14.49 3.66
N GLU A 25 3.67 -14.02 3.06
CA GLU A 25 2.56 -14.87 2.63
C GLU A 25 3.02 -15.89 1.57
N GLN A 26 3.86 -15.49 0.61
CA GLN A 26 4.41 -16.41 -0.38
C GLN A 26 5.28 -17.50 0.25
N CYS A 27 6.14 -17.13 1.21
CA CYS A 27 6.95 -18.09 1.97
C CYS A 27 6.08 -19.10 2.73
N LYS A 28 5.00 -18.65 3.38
CA LYS A 28 4.03 -19.52 4.06
C LYS A 28 3.35 -20.48 3.08
N MET A 29 2.90 -19.98 1.93
CA MET A 29 2.30 -20.82 0.89
C MET A 29 3.27 -21.88 0.37
N LEU A 30 4.55 -21.53 0.15
CA LEU A 30 5.56 -22.50 -0.24
C LEU A 30 5.77 -23.59 0.82
N PHE A 31 5.90 -23.21 2.09
CA PHE A 31 6.06 -24.18 3.17
C PHE A 31 4.82 -25.08 3.32
N SER A 32 3.62 -24.50 3.30
CA SER A 32 2.36 -25.24 3.37
C SER A 32 2.17 -26.17 2.16
N SER A 33 2.59 -25.75 0.97
CA SER A 33 2.54 -26.58 -0.24
C SER A 33 3.47 -27.78 -0.13
N LEU A 34 4.70 -27.59 0.35
CA LEU A 34 5.65 -28.68 0.58
C LEU A 34 5.13 -29.64 1.66
N HIS A 35 4.55 -29.12 2.73
CA HIS A 35 3.94 -29.93 3.77
C HIS A 35 2.78 -30.77 3.23
N TYR A 36 1.92 -30.17 2.40
CA TYR A 36 0.81 -30.87 1.74
C TYR A 36 1.32 -31.98 0.82
N LEU A 37 2.28 -31.68 -0.07
CA LEU A 37 2.87 -32.66 -0.97
C LEU A 37 3.48 -33.83 -0.20
N HIS A 38 4.24 -33.54 0.86
CA HIS A 38 4.88 -34.58 1.67
C HIS A 38 3.86 -35.47 2.42
N LYS A 39 2.81 -34.88 3.01
CA LYS A 39 1.80 -35.65 3.77
C LYS A 39 0.80 -36.39 2.88
N LYS A 40 0.42 -35.82 1.75
CA LYS A 40 -0.71 -36.28 0.92
C LYS A 40 -0.29 -37.04 -0.32
N ALA A 41 1.00 -37.13 -0.62
CA ALA A 41 1.51 -37.98 -1.68
C ALA A 41 1.23 -39.47 -1.38
N GLY A 42 0.59 -40.14 -2.33
CA GLY A 42 0.49 -41.59 -2.35
C GLY A 42 1.82 -42.24 -2.74
N MET A 43 2.06 -43.46 -2.27
CA MET A 43 3.21 -44.25 -2.71
C MET A 43 2.96 -44.80 -4.11
N VAL A 44 3.93 -44.66 -5.01
CA VAL A 44 3.87 -45.16 -6.39
C VAL A 44 4.76 -46.38 -6.52
N GLN A 45 4.26 -47.43 -7.18
CA GLN A 45 5.04 -48.63 -7.44
C GLN A 45 6.10 -48.34 -8.51
N VAL A 46 7.37 -48.45 -8.15
CA VAL A 46 8.51 -48.18 -9.05
C VAL A 46 8.88 -49.43 -9.87
N SER A 47 8.72 -50.63 -9.29
CA SER A 47 8.98 -51.90 -9.97
C SER A 47 7.76 -52.82 -9.94
N PRO A 48 7.31 -53.38 -11.08
CA PRO A 48 6.16 -54.28 -11.14
C PRO A 48 6.36 -55.59 -10.37
N GLU A 49 7.61 -55.98 -10.08
CA GLU A 49 7.95 -57.21 -9.34
C GLU A 49 7.84 -57.06 -7.81
N ILE A 50 7.86 -55.83 -7.29
CA ILE A 50 7.82 -55.56 -5.86
C ILE A 50 6.47 -54.91 -5.52
N PRO A 51 5.54 -55.64 -4.88
CA PRO A 51 4.27 -55.07 -4.46
C PRO A 51 4.48 -54.02 -3.38
N ILE A 52 3.66 -52.97 -3.39
CA ILE A 52 3.69 -51.91 -2.37
C ILE A 52 3.32 -52.53 -1.02
N THR A 53 4.25 -52.55 -0.07
CA THR A 53 4.07 -53.13 1.27
C THR A 53 3.54 -52.15 2.31
N GLN A 54 3.59 -50.84 2.03
CA GLN A 54 3.05 -49.79 2.89
C GLN A 54 2.23 -48.81 2.06
N GLN A 55 1.04 -48.44 2.55
CA GLN A 55 0.25 -47.36 2.00
C GLN A 55 0.30 -46.16 2.95
N ASN A 56 0.34 -44.96 2.38
CA ASN A 56 0.13 -43.75 3.16
C ASN A 56 -1.38 -43.63 3.42
N GLU A 57 -1.82 -43.97 4.63
CA GLU A 57 -3.24 -43.90 5.05
C GLU A 57 -3.82 -42.48 4.96
N GLY A 58 -2.95 -41.46 4.98
CA GLY A 58 -3.34 -40.07 4.83
C GLY A 58 -3.35 -39.55 3.39
N ALA A 59 -2.98 -40.36 2.40
CA ALA A 59 -2.88 -39.93 1.00
C ALA A 59 -4.23 -39.57 0.39
N ASP A 60 -4.24 -38.53 -0.43
CA ASP A 60 -5.42 -38.18 -1.23
C ASP A 60 -5.48 -39.09 -2.47
N SER A 61 -6.66 -39.20 -3.10
CA SER A 61 -6.75 -39.91 -4.38
C SER A 61 -5.89 -39.23 -5.46
N ALA A 62 -5.40 -39.98 -6.44
CA ALA A 62 -4.52 -39.42 -7.48
C ALA A 62 -5.15 -38.22 -8.23
N SER A 63 -6.48 -38.26 -8.41
CA SER A 63 -7.23 -37.16 -9.02
C SER A 63 -7.30 -35.92 -8.12
N GLU A 64 -7.60 -36.10 -6.84
CA GLU A 64 -7.68 -34.99 -5.88
C GLU A 64 -6.31 -34.38 -5.61
N PHE A 65 -5.27 -35.22 -5.49
CA PHE A 65 -3.90 -34.77 -5.30
C PHE A 65 -3.41 -33.94 -6.49
N SER A 66 -3.68 -34.38 -7.73
CA SER A 66 -3.32 -33.63 -8.94
C SER A 66 -4.08 -32.30 -9.02
N LEU A 67 -5.38 -32.31 -8.71
CA LEU A 67 -6.21 -31.10 -8.71
C LEU A 67 -5.70 -30.08 -7.68
N ARG A 68 -5.52 -30.50 -6.42
CA ARG A 68 -5.04 -29.63 -5.32
C ARG A 68 -3.63 -29.13 -5.58
N THR A 69 -2.74 -29.96 -6.12
CA THR A 69 -1.39 -29.51 -6.49
C THR A 69 -1.43 -28.43 -7.57
N LYS A 70 -2.32 -28.56 -8.56
CA LYS A 70 -2.51 -27.55 -9.60
C LYS A 70 -3.09 -26.26 -9.05
N GLU A 71 -4.04 -26.33 -8.12
CA GLU A 71 -4.59 -25.15 -7.43
C GLU A 71 -3.50 -24.41 -6.65
N ILE A 72 -2.73 -25.14 -5.82
CA ILE A 72 -1.61 -24.58 -5.06
C ILE A 72 -0.58 -23.91 -5.97
N ALA A 73 -0.20 -24.57 -7.08
CA ALA A 73 0.75 -23.99 -8.03
C ALA A 73 0.19 -22.70 -8.68
N THR A 74 -1.11 -22.70 -9.02
CA THR A 74 -1.78 -21.53 -9.60
C THR A 74 -1.81 -20.37 -8.61
N ASP A 75 -2.07 -20.64 -7.33
CA ASP A 75 -2.10 -19.62 -6.28
C ASP A 75 -0.72 -19.03 -6.00
N ILE A 76 0.33 -19.87 -5.95
CA ILE A 76 1.72 -19.40 -5.84
C ILE A 76 2.10 -18.50 -7.02
N CYS A 77 1.75 -18.88 -8.26
CA CYS A 77 2.00 -18.06 -9.44
C CYS A 77 1.22 -16.75 -9.40
N ARG A 78 -0.02 -16.75 -8.90
CA ARG A 78 -0.82 -15.54 -8.75
C ARG A 78 -0.19 -14.59 -7.73
N GLN A 79 0.29 -15.12 -6.60
CA GLN A 79 0.98 -14.31 -5.60
C GLN A 79 2.29 -13.73 -6.15
N ALA A 80 3.07 -14.51 -6.91
CA ALA A 80 4.28 -14.01 -7.55
C ALA A 80 3.98 -12.79 -8.45
N LYS A 81 2.94 -12.88 -9.28
CA LYS A 81 2.50 -11.75 -10.12
C LYS A 81 2.04 -10.53 -9.31
N LYS A 82 1.41 -10.75 -8.15
CA LYS A 82 1.02 -9.66 -7.24
C LYS A 82 2.27 -8.96 -6.69
N ILE A 83 3.30 -9.71 -6.32
CA ILE A 83 4.60 -9.18 -5.88
C ILE A 83 5.24 -8.37 -7.01
N ASP A 84 5.26 -8.88 -8.24
CA ASP A 84 5.79 -8.16 -9.40
C ASP A 84 5.07 -6.82 -9.62
N ALA A 85 3.74 -6.83 -9.59
CA ALA A 85 2.94 -5.61 -9.72
C ALA A 85 3.17 -4.63 -8.56
N LEU A 86 3.40 -5.13 -7.34
CA LEU A 86 3.73 -4.28 -6.19
C LEU A 86 5.10 -3.62 -6.37
N ILE A 87 6.10 -4.36 -6.88
CA ILE A 87 7.43 -3.83 -7.20
C ILE A 87 7.33 -2.73 -8.27
N GLU A 88 6.58 -2.96 -9.34
CA GLU A 88 6.35 -1.97 -10.39
C GLU A 88 5.63 -0.72 -9.86
N SER A 89 4.79 -0.87 -8.84
CA SER A 89 4.07 0.22 -8.21
C SER A 89 4.87 0.99 -7.15
N LEU A 90 6.11 0.58 -6.84
CA LEU A 90 6.93 1.24 -5.83
C LEU A 90 7.28 2.67 -6.28
N PRO A 91 6.83 3.71 -5.56
CA PRO A 91 7.14 5.07 -5.96
C PRO A 91 8.62 5.36 -5.75
N GLY A 92 9.25 6.00 -6.73
CA GLY A 92 10.66 6.39 -6.64
C GLY A 92 11.67 5.29 -6.95
N VAL A 93 11.27 4.07 -7.35
CA VAL A 93 12.22 3.00 -7.74
C VAL A 93 13.10 3.40 -8.93
N ALA A 94 12.64 4.34 -9.76
CA ALA A 94 13.33 4.81 -10.96
C ALA A 94 14.08 6.16 -10.76
N VAL A 95 13.97 6.78 -9.58
CA VAL A 95 14.51 8.13 -9.32
C VAL A 95 15.69 8.02 -8.37
N SER A 96 16.77 8.75 -8.65
CA SER A 96 17.93 8.74 -7.75
C SER A 96 17.62 9.50 -6.44
N GLU A 97 18.28 9.13 -5.35
CA GLU A 97 18.13 9.80 -4.05
C GLU A 97 18.39 11.32 -4.15
N ASN A 98 19.37 11.72 -4.97
CA ASN A 98 19.67 13.13 -5.22
C ASN A 98 18.53 13.88 -5.92
N GLU A 99 17.85 13.24 -6.87
CA GLU A 99 16.68 13.84 -7.53
C GLU A 99 15.49 13.93 -6.58
N GLN A 100 15.27 12.89 -5.77
CA GLN A 100 14.23 12.91 -4.73
C GLN A 100 14.48 14.05 -3.71
N MET A 101 15.73 14.23 -3.28
CA MET A 101 16.10 15.31 -2.37
C MET A 101 15.88 16.69 -3.00
N ARG A 102 16.23 16.87 -4.27
CA ARG A 102 15.99 18.14 -4.98
C ARG A 102 14.52 18.47 -5.10
N GLU A 103 13.68 17.50 -5.46
CA GLU A 103 12.23 17.72 -5.49
C GLU A 103 11.67 17.99 -4.09
N PHE A 104 12.21 17.34 -3.06
CA PHE A 104 11.83 17.62 -1.68
C PHE A 104 12.18 19.07 -1.26
N ASP A 105 13.39 19.54 -1.55
CA ASP A 105 13.81 20.91 -1.26
C ASP A 105 12.94 21.94 -1.98
N LYS A 106 12.63 21.67 -3.26
CA LYS A 106 11.73 22.51 -4.05
C LYS A 106 10.32 22.55 -3.45
N LEU A 107 9.76 21.40 -3.11
CA LEU A 107 8.43 21.31 -2.49
C LEU A 107 8.38 22.02 -1.14
N ASN A 108 9.45 21.94 -0.33
CA ASN A 108 9.53 22.67 0.93
C ASN A 108 9.54 24.19 0.68
N GLN A 109 10.31 24.66 -0.29
CA GLN A 109 10.33 26.07 -0.64
C GLN A 109 8.97 26.56 -1.13
N GLU A 110 8.29 25.79 -1.98
CA GLU A 110 6.93 26.10 -2.42
C GLU A 110 5.94 26.13 -1.24
N ASN A 111 6.10 25.22 -0.27
CA ASN A 111 5.26 25.18 0.92
C ASN A 111 5.48 26.39 1.84
N GLU A 112 6.73 26.82 2.02
CA GLU A 112 7.07 28.02 2.80
C GLU A 112 6.44 29.27 2.19
N VAL A 113 6.53 29.43 0.87
CA VAL A 113 5.91 30.54 0.15
C VAL A 113 4.39 30.50 0.30
N ALA A 114 3.76 29.34 0.07
CA ALA A 114 2.32 29.18 0.22
C ALA A 114 1.85 29.46 1.67
N THR A 115 2.63 29.06 2.67
CA THR A 115 2.35 29.33 4.08
C THR A 115 2.42 30.82 4.39
N GLN A 116 3.41 31.52 3.83
CA GLN A 116 3.55 32.97 3.98
C GLN A 116 2.37 33.71 3.34
N GLU A 117 2.00 33.34 2.10
CA GLU A 117 0.83 33.92 1.41
C GLU A 117 -0.47 33.69 2.19
N LEU A 118 -0.64 32.49 2.76
CA LEU A 118 -1.78 32.15 3.61
C LEU A 118 -1.79 33.04 4.87
N HIS A 119 -0.65 33.26 5.50
CA HIS A 119 -0.54 34.14 6.67
C HIS A 119 -0.90 35.59 6.33
N GLU A 120 -0.42 36.10 5.20
CA GLU A 120 -0.75 37.46 4.73
C GLU A 120 -2.23 37.60 4.36
N ALA A 121 -2.84 36.56 3.79
CA ALA A 121 -4.29 36.54 3.55
C ALA A 121 -5.09 36.57 4.86
N ASP A 122 -4.68 35.79 5.87
CA ASP A 122 -5.33 35.78 7.19
C ASP A 122 -5.22 37.14 7.89
N GLN A 123 -4.04 37.77 7.87
CA GLN A 123 -3.86 39.11 8.43
C GLN A 123 -4.76 40.15 7.76
N ARG A 124 -4.85 40.14 6.42
CA ARG A 124 -5.74 41.03 5.68
C ARG A 124 -7.20 40.79 6.02
N ALA A 125 -7.63 39.53 6.12
CA ALA A 125 -8.99 39.18 6.50
C ALA A 125 -9.34 39.69 7.92
N ARG A 126 -8.43 39.52 8.89
CA ARG A 126 -8.60 40.04 10.27
C ARG A 126 -8.68 41.56 10.31
N ALA A 127 -7.81 42.26 9.57
CA ALA A 127 -7.83 43.73 9.52
C ALA A 127 -9.14 44.26 8.92
N LEU A 128 -9.67 43.61 7.88
CA LEU A 128 -10.97 43.94 7.29
C LEU A 128 -12.12 43.69 8.26
N LEU A 129 -12.10 42.56 8.98
CA LEU A 129 -13.09 42.24 10.02
C LEU A 129 -13.10 43.27 11.15
N ASP A 130 -11.91 43.71 11.60
CA ASP A 130 -11.78 44.75 12.61
C ASP A 130 -12.32 46.10 12.11
N CYS A 131 -12.03 46.46 10.86
CA CYS A 131 -12.55 47.68 10.25
C CYS A 131 -14.08 47.65 10.13
N LEU A 132 -14.64 46.54 9.66
CA LEU A 132 -16.10 46.33 9.58
C LEU A 132 -16.74 46.41 10.97
N SER A 133 -16.12 45.76 11.96
CA SER A 133 -16.62 45.75 13.34
C SER A 133 -16.62 47.15 13.96
N LYS A 134 -15.61 47.98 13.66
CA LYS A 134 -15.55 49.40 14.07
C LYS A 134 -16.63 50.21 13.38
N ALA A 135 -16.77 50.11 12.06
CA ALA A 135 -17.80 50.82 11.30
C ALA A 135 -19.22 50.47 11.79
N MET A 136 -19.50 49.19 12.09
CA MET A 136 -20.79 48.80 12.66
C MET A 136 -21.01 49.39 14.06
N ARG A 137 -19.97 49.49 14.89
CA ARG A 137 -20.04 50.13 16.21
C ARG A 137 -20.31 51.64 16.09
N ASP A 138 -19.62 52.32 15.18
CA ASP A 138 -19.81 53.76 14.93
C ASP A 138 -21.24 54.06 14.43
N ILE A 139 -21.79 53.20 13.55
CA ILE A 139 -23.17 53.31 13.11
C ILE A 139 -24.15 53.10 14.28
N ALA A 140 -23.93 52.08 15.11
CA ALA A 140 -24.75 51.81 16.28
C ALA A 140 -24.74 53.00 17.27
N ASP A 141 -23.56 53.53 17.60
CA ASP A 141 -23.38 54.65 18.53
C ASP A 141 -23.96 55.97 17.99
N ASN A 142 -23.94 56.18 16.67
CA ASN A 142 -24.57 57.33 16.02
C ASN A 142 -26.10 57.20 15.99
N SER A 143 -26.62 56.00 15.75
CA SER A 143 -28.06 55.73 15.76
C SER A 143 -28.71 55.77 17.15
N GLY A 144 -27.92 55.71 18.23
CA GLY A 144 -28.38 55.86 19.62
C GLY A 144 -28.42 57.30 20.15
N LYS A 145 -27.99 58.30 19.37
CA LYS A 145 -27.99 59.73 19.75
C LYS A 145 -29.11 60.56 19.12
N ALA A 146 -30.08 59.91 18.48
CA ALA A 146 -31.30 60.54 17.96
C ALA A 146 -32.48 60.36 18.93
#